data_AF-A0A355GF64-F1
#
_entry.id   AF-A0A355GF64-F1
#
_cell.length_a   1.000
_cell.length_b   1.000
_cell.length_c   1.000
_cell.angle_alpha   90.00
_cell.angle_beta   90.00
_cell.angle_gamma   90.00
#
_symmetry.space_group_name_H-M   'P 1'
#
loop_
_entity.id
_entity.type
_entity.pdbx_description
1 polymer ?
#
loop_
_entity_poly.entity_id
_entity_poly.type
_entity_poly.pdbx_seq_one_letter_code
_entity_poly.pdbx_strand_id
1 'polypeptide(L)' 'ITFSVSIPSAIKVFNWLTTMYKGSIRFTTAMCYALAFLFIFSIGGLTGLFLATLATDIHLHDTYFVVAHFHYVMMG' A
#
# COMPACT_ATOMS: atom_id res chain seq x y z
N ILE A 1 -1.89 -6.65 -16.97
CA ILE A 1 -2.00 -5.18 -17.17
C ILE A 1 -2.31 -4.47 -15.86
N THR A 2 -3.27 -4.96 -15.06
CA THR A 2 -3.56 -4.48 -13.69
C THR A 2 -2.31 -4.36 -12.80
N PHE A 3 -1.39 -5.33 -12.85
CA PHE A 3 -0.10 -5.25 -12.15
C PHE A 3 0.73 -4.00 -12.41
N SER A 4 0.69 -3.47 -13.63
CA SER A 4 1.51 -2.33 -14.03
C SER A 4 1.14 -1.06 -13.25
N VAL A 5 -0.07 -0.99 -12.69
CA VAL A 5 -0.52 0.11 -11.83
C VAL A 5 0.26 0.15 -10.51
N SER A 6 0.83 -0.97 -10.06
CA SER A 6 1.65 -1.00 -8.83
C SER A 6 2.98 -0.25 -8.98
N ILE A 7 3.51 -0.14 -10.21
CA ILE A 7 4.80 0.52 -10.50
C ILE A 7 4.78 2.02 -10.11
N PRO A 8 3.87 2.87 -10.65
CA PRO A 8 3.83 4.28 -10.26
C PRO A 8 3.48 4.49 -8.79
N SER A 9 2.68 3.61 -8.18
CA SER A 9 2.35 3.66 -6.76
C SER A 9 3.58 3.39 -5.88
N ALA A 10 4.37 2.37 -6.22
CA ALA A 10 5.63 2.07 -5.53
C ALA A 10 6.62 3.25 -5.63
N ILE A 11 6.75 3.86 -6.81
CA ILE A 11 7.60 5.05 -7.00
C ILE A 11 7.19 6.17 -6.04
N LYS A 12 5.89 6.43 -5.85
CA LYS A 12 5.42 7.45 -4.88
C LYS A 12 5.80 7.11 -3.44
N VAL A 13 5.61 5.85 -3.03
CA VAL A 13 6.01 5.39 -1.68
C VAL A 13 7.50 5.61 -1.45
N PHE A 14 8.34 5.24 -2.41
CA PHE A 14 9.79 5.46 -2.30
C PHE A 14 10.17 6.94 -2.33
N ASN A 15 9.48 7.77 -3.12
CA ASN A 15 9.71 9.22 -3.11
C ASN A 15 9.43 9.84 -1.73
N TRP A 16 8.34 9.43 -1.06
CA TRP A 16 8.05 9.91 0.30
C TRP A 16 9.08 9.41 1.33
N LEU A 17 9.49 8.14 1.25
CA LEU A 17 10.52 7.57 2.11
C LEU A 17 11.87 8.28 1.94
N THR A 18 12.30 8.51 0.71
CA THR A 18 13.55 9.20 0.40
C THR A 18 13.51 10.68 0.80
N THR A 19 12.35 11.33 0.72
CA THR A 19 12.17 12.72 1.22
C THR A 19 12.39 12.80 2.74
N MET A 20 11.98 11.78 3.48
CA MET A 20 12.18 11.71 4.93
C MET A 20 13.59 11.24 5.32
N TYR A 21 14.25 10.49 4.44
CA TYR A 21 15.57 9.93 4.70
C TYR A 21 16.61 11.03 4.93
N LYS A 22 17.33 10.95 6.06
CA LYS A 22 18.27 11.98 6.54
C LYS A 22 17.63 13.37 6.80
N GLY A 23 16.30 13.44 6.84
CA GLY A 23 15.57 14.63 7.25
C GLY A 23 15.50 14.77 8.78
N SER A 24 15.23 15.99 9.26
CA SER A 24 14.89 16.23 10.66
C SER A 24 13.37 16.16 10.81
N ILE A 25 12.87 15.01 11.30
CA ILE A 25 11.42 14.75 11.39
C ILE A 25 10.92 15.10 12.78
N ARG A 26 9.86 15.92 12.84
CA ARG A 26 9.10 16.16 14.07
C ARG A 26 7.87 15.27 14.08
N PHE A 27 7.73 14.43 15.10
CA PHE A 27 6.57 13.55 15.29
C PHE A 27 5.36 14.31 15.82
N THR A 28 4.80 15.19 14.97
CA THR A 28 3.48 15.78 15.20
C THR A 28 2.39 14.73 14.91
N THR A 29 1.18 14.97 15.37
CA THR A 29 0.02 14.10 15.09
C THR A 29 -0.13 13.83 13.58
N ALA A 30 -0.01 14.85 12.75
CA ALA A 30 -0.04 14.72 11.28
C ALA A 30 1.08 13.81 10.74
N MET A 31 2.31 13.94 11.26
CA MET A 31 3.42 13.10 10.84
C MET A 31 3.22 11.63 11.25
N CYS A 32 2.63 11.38 12.42
CA CYS A 32 2.29 10.03 12.86
C CYS A 32 1.25 9.38 11.92
N TYR A 33 0.22 10.12 11.50
CA TYR A 33 -0.74 9.63 10.50
C TYR A 33 -0.07 9.36 9.14
N ALA A 34 0.84 10.22 8.69
CA ALA A 34 1.57 10.00 7.43
C ALA A 34 2.45 8.73 7.46
N LEU A 35 3.09 8.43 8.60
CA LEU A 35 3.87 7.20 8.76
C LEU A 35 2.97 5.96 8.85
N ALA A 36 1.84 6.05 9.56
CA ALA A 36 0.86 4.97 9.61
C ALA A 36 0.27 4.68 8.23
N PHE A 37 -0.07 5.73 7.46
CA PHE A 37 -0.50 5.66 6.06
C PHE A 37 0.52 4.86 5.23
N LEU A 38 1.79 5.29 5.22
CA LEU A 38 2.83 4.63 4.42
C LEU A 38 2.97 3.14 4.75
N PHE A 39 2.84 2.77 6.02
CA PHE A 39 2.94 1.38 6.45
C PHE A 39 1.73 0.54 6.00
N ILE A 40 0.51 0.99 6.33
CA ILE A 40 -0.74 0.27 6.04
C ILE A 40 -0.97 0.20 4.52
N PHE A 41 -0.78 1.31 3.80
CA PHE A 41 -0.87 1.38 2.35
C PHE A 41 0.12 0.43 1.65
N SER A 42 1.33 0.26 2.20
CA SER A 42 2.31 -0.68 1.63
C SER A 42 1.83 -2.14 1.73
N ILE A 43 1.21 -2.52 2.84
CA ILE A 43 0.60 -3.86 3.02
C ILE A 43 -0.57 -4.04 2.03
N GLY A 44 -1.43 -3.02 1.91
CA GLY A 44 -2.52 -3.00 0.94
C GLY A 44 -2.01 -3.16 -0.50
N GLY A 45 -0.98 -2.39 -0.87
CA GLY A 45 -0.36 -2.46 -2.19
C GLY A 45 0.23 -3.84 -2.52
N LEU A 46 0.89 -4.49 -1.55
CA LEU A 46 1.45 -5.84 -1.71
C LEU A 46 0.36 -6.91 -1.88
N THR A 47 -0.70 -6.85 -1.08
CA THR A 47 -1.84 -7.80 -1.21
C THR A 47 -2.58 -7.62 -2.54
N GLY A 48 -2.62 -6.41 -3.09
CA GLY A 48 -3.24 -6.13 -4.39
C GLY A 48 -2.55 -6.80 -5.57
N LEU A 49 -1.27 -7.14 -5.44
CA LEU A 49 -0.56 -7.93 -6.46
C LEU A 49 -1.19 -9.32 -6.59
N PHE A 50 -1.58 -9.97 -5.50
CA PHE A 50 -2.23 -11.29 -5.56
C PHE A 50 -3.62 -11.23 -6.21
N LEU A 51 -4.35 -10.12 -6.07
CA LEU A 51 -5.64 -9.93 -6.74
C LEU A 51 -5.49 -9.51 -8.20
N ALA A 52 -4.33 -8.97 -8.59
CA ALA A 52 -4.06 -8.61 -9.97
C ALA A 52 -3.72 -9.82 -10.86
N THR A 53 -3.32 -10.97 -10.27
CA THR A 53 -3.01 -12.22 -11.00
C THR A 53 -4.21 -13.15 -11.01
N LEU A 54 -4.65 -13.52 -12.22
CA LEU A 54 -5.74 -14.48 -12.38
C LEU A 54 -5.49 -15.81 -11.66
N ALA A 55 -4.26 -16.33 -11.70
CA ALA A 55 -3.91 -17.62 -11.09
C ALA A 55 -4.18 -17.66 -9.58
N THR A 56 -3.94 -16.57 -8.87
CA THR A 56 -4.19 -16.44 -7.43
C THR A 56 -5.59 -15.91 -7.14
N ASP A 57 -6.09 -14.97 -7.94
CA ASP A 57 -7.42 -14.38 -7.75
C ASP A 57 -8.53 -15.42 -7.80
N ILE A 58 -8.45 -16.46 -8.65
CA ILE A 58 -9.43 -17.57 -8.68
C ILE A 58 -9.66 -18.19 -7.30
N HIS A 59 -8.63 -18.25 -6.45
CA HIS A 59 -8.72 -18.84 -5.11
C HIS A 59 -9.08 -17.82 -4.03
N LEU A 60 -8.90 -16.53 -4.31
CA LEU A 60 -9.06 -15.44 -3.35
C LEU A 60 -10.34 -14.63 -3.59
N HIS A 61 -10.97 -14.79 -4.76
CA HIS A 61 -12.18 -14.10 -5.17
C HIS A 61 -13.32 -14.31 -4.18
N ASP A 62 -14.07 -13.25 -3.88
CA ASP A 62 -15.17 -13.24 -2.92
C ASP A 62 -14.84 -13.78 -1.51
N THR A 63 -13.55 -13.81 -1.14
CA THR A 63 -13.13 -14.15 0.22
C THR A 63 -12.79 -12.90 1.03
N TYR A 64 -12.60 -13.10 2.35
CA TYR A 64 -12.09 -12.06 3.24
C TYR A 64 -10.73 -11.50 2.83
N PHE A 65 -9.98 -12.15 1.93
CA PHE A 65 -8.75 -11.60 1.38
C PHE A 65 -9.02 -10.31 0.59
N VAL A 66 -10.07 -10.28 -0.24
CA VAL A 66 -10.46 -9.09 -1.02
C VAL A 66 -10.90 -7.96 -0.07
N VAL A 67 -11.72 -8.29 0.93
CA VAL A 67 -12.17 -7.33 1.94
C VAL A 67 -10.98 -6.73 2.69
N ALA A 68 -10.06 -7.57 3.17
CA ALA A 68 -8.86 -7.13 3.89
C ALA A 68 -7.98 -6.23 3.02
N HIS A 69 -7.70 -6.64 1.77
CA HIS A 69 -6.94 -5.84 0.80
C HIS A 69 -7.52 -4.42 0.68
N PHE A 70 -8.81 -4.30 0.41
CA PHE A 70 -9.46 -2.99 0.24
C PHE A 70 -9.40 -2.15 1.52
N HIS A 71 -9.56 -2.75 2.70
CA HIS A 71 -9.47 -2.00 3.95
C HIS A 71 -8.04 -1.50 4.22
N TYR A 72 -6.99 -2.27 3.90
CA TYR A 72 -5.61 -1.78 3.97
C TYR A 72 -5.33 -0.64 2.98
N VAL A 73 -5.95 -0.65 1.79
CA VAL A 73 -5.74 0.40 0.77
C VAL A 73 -6.54 1.68 1.06
N MET A 74 -7.77 1.57 1.55
CA MET A 74 -8.66 2.74 1.76
C MET A 74 -8.49 3.40 3.14
N MET A 75 -8.17 2.63 4.18
CA MET A 75 -7.91 3.17 5.53
C MET A 75 -6.45 3.57 5.73
N GLY A 76 -5.59 3.05 4.85
CA GLY A 76 -4.18 3.35 4.83
C GLY A 76 -3.85 4.59 4.06
#